data_AF-A0A351FHX5-F1
#
_entry.id   AF-A0A351FHX5-F1
#
_cell.length_a   1.000
_cell.length_b   1.000
_cell.length_c   1.000
_cell.angle_alpha   90.00
_cell.angle_beta   90.00
_cell.angle_gamma   90.00
#
_symmetry.space_group_name_H-M   'P 1'
#
loop_
_entity.id
_entity.type
_entity.pdbx_description
1 polymer ?
#
loop_
_entity_poly.entity_id
_entity_poly.type
_entity_poly.pdbx_seq_one_letter_code
_entity_poly.pdbx_strand_id
1 'polypeptide(L)'
;MKKYLNFVALLTLFVGASCGTDQVAEEVAPAMLTTEAAIGDLLIRAEATGTVEPVREVEVKSKASGEILQLLTDIGEIVRRGTLLAEIDPRDVRNRYNQTQADLAVAQAQLDIAQAQLERQQALLEADVITQSEFESATLSHANAEAALVRAQTNFELAELQLADVSIRAPLDGTIIQKNVEEGTVIQSAASNVSGG
;
A
#
# COMPACT_ATOMS: atom_id res chain seq x y z
N MET A 1 26.92 7.33 85.69
CA MET A 1 27.98 8.12 86.36
C MET A 1 28.79 7.21 87.26
N LYS A 2 30.12 7.24 87.10
CA LYS A 2 31.15 6.91 88.11
C LYS A 2 31.24 5.44 88.55
N LYS A 3 32.40 4.87 88.88
CA LYS A 3 33.84 5.22 88.75
C LYS A 3 34.55 4.00 89.38
N TYR A 4 35.64 3.56 88.75
CA TYR A 4 36.93 3.08 89.28
C TYR A 4 37.01 2.25 90.59
N LEU A 5 37.94 1.30 90.63
CA LEU A 5 39.26 1.45 91.28
C LEU A 5 39.73 0.18 92.05
N ASN A 6 40.88 -0.36 91.60
CA ASN A 6 42.02 -1.00 92.28
C ASN A 6 41.89 -1.90 93.53
N PHE A 7 42.78 -2.91 93.60
CA PHE A 7 43.84 -3.20 94.62
C PHE A 7 43.98 -4.73 94.83
N VAL A 8 45.01 -5.42 94.31
CA VAL A 8 46.35 -5.72 94.88
C VAL A 8 46.37 -6.78 96.02
N ALA A 9 47.37 -7.70 95.92
CA ALA A 9 48.00 -8.54 96.95
C ALA A 9 47.27 -9.83 97.40
N LEU A 10 47.91 -10.96 97.75
CA LEU A 10 49.28 -11.48 97.75
C LEU A 10 49.23 -12.91 98.38
N LEU A 11 50.02 -13.85 97.83
CA LEU A 11 50.69 -15.02 98.48
C LEU A 11 49.93 -16.24 99.07
N THR A 12 50.61 -17.38 98.86
CA THR A 12 50.63 -18.69 99.56
C THR A 12 49.59 -19.74 99.14
N LEU A 13 49.93 -20.79 98.37
CA LEU A 13 50.79 -21.97 98.59
C LEU A 13 49.99 -23.17 99.17
N PHE A 14 50.07 -24.30 98.45
CA PHE A 14 49.75 -25.70 98.81
C PHE A 14 48.47 -26.40 98.28
N VAL A 15 48.69 -27.13 97.18
CA VAL A 15 48.37 -28.56 96.91
C VAL A 15 46.99 -29.11 97.29
N GLY A 16 46.23 -29.52 96.27
CA GLY A 16 45.09 -30.43 96.39
C GLY A 16 44.44 -30.71 95.03
N ALA A 17 44.72 -31.87 94.44
CA ALA A 17 44.15 -32.36 93.19
C ALA A 17 42.66 -32.73 93.34
N SER A 18 41.86 -32.46 92.30
CA SER A 18 40.70 -33.26 91.80
C SER A 18 39.77 -32.29 91.04
N CYS A 19 39.85 -32.21 89.71
CA CYS A 19 39.13 -33.03 88.72
C CYS A 19 37.61 -32.78 88.73
N GLY A 20 37.13 -32.11 87.68
CA GLY A 20 35.70 -31.94 87.38
C GLY A 20 35.38 -30.64 86.64
N THR A 21 36.00 -30.39 85.50
CA THR A 21 35.71 -29.23 84.65
C THR A 21 34.51 -29.55 83.77
N ASP A 22 33.32 -29.12 84.19
CA ASP A 22 32.16 -28.97 83.31
C ASP A 22 32.40 -27.77 82.38
N GLN A 23 32.64 -28.04 81.11
CA GLN A 23 32.64 -27.04 80.04
C GLN A 23 31.76 -27.55 78.90
N VAL A 24 30.47 -27.18 78.95
CA VAL A 24 29.64 -27.13 77.76
C VAL A 24 30.13 -25.95 76.93
N ALA A 25 30.76 -26.25 75.80
CA ALA A 25 31.15 -25.25 74.83
C ALA A 25 29.89 -24.60 74.24
N GLU A 26 29.65 -23.34 74.59
CA GLU A 26 28.64 -22.51 73.97
C GLU A 26 29.18 -22.07 72.59
N GLU A 27 28.72 -22.76 71.55
CA GLU A 27 29.01 -22.43 70.16
C GLU A 27 28.33 -21.09 69.84
N VAL A 28 29.12 -20.01 69.78
CA VAL A 28 28.66 -18.68 69.35
C VAL A 28 28.33 -18.76 67.85
N ALA A 29 27.06 -19.06 67.55
CA ALA A 29 26.53 -19.00 66.20
C ALA A 29 26.69 -17.56 65.64
N PRO A 30 27.11 -17.38 64.38
CA PRO A 30 27.39 -16.06 63.84
C PRO A 30 26.12 -15.19 63.86
N ALA A 31 26.26 -13.93 64.29
CA ALA A 31 25.16 -12.97 64.34
C ALA A 31 24.59 -12.73 62.93
N MET A 32 23.42 -13.28 62.66
CA MET A 32 22.75 -13.16 61.38
C MET A 32 21.89 -11.90 61.35
N LEU A 33 22.12 -11.04 60.36
CA LEU A 33 21.23 -9.92 60.06
C LEU A 33 19.97 -10.47 59.39
N THR A 34 18.82 -10.29 60.04
CA THR A 34 17.50 -10.68 59.48
C THR A 34 16.66 -9.44 59.20
N THR A 35 15.77 -9.54 58.21
CA THR A 35 14.77 -8.52 57.87
C THR A 35 13.41 -9.19 57.70
N GLU A 36 12.33 -8.48 58.02
CA GLU A 36 10.97 -9.00 57.83
C GLU A 36 10.62 -9.08 56.33
N ALA A 37 10.03 -10.21 55.93
CA ALA A 37 9.56 -10.40 54.56
C ALA A 37 8.25 -9.63 54.34
N ALA A 38 8.23 -8.72 53.37
CA ALA A 38 7.03 -7.98 52.98
C ALA A 38 6.48 -8.53 51.66
N ILE A 39 5.17 -8.78 51.62
CA ILE A 39 4.46 -9.10 50.38
C ILE A 39 4.19 -7.77 49.66
N GLY A 40 4.63 -7.67 48.41
CA GLY A 40 4.38 -6.53 47.54
C GLY A 40 4.20 -6.99 46.10
N ASP A 41 3.60 -6.14 45.28
CA ASP A 41 3.36 -6.46 43.87
C ASP A 41 4.69 -6.42 43.09
N LEU A 42 5.04 -7.56 42.47
CA LEU A 42 6.21 -7.68 41.61
C LEU A 42 5.77 -7.50 40.15
N LEU A 43 6.17 -6.39 39.54
CA LEU A 43 5.90 -6.12 38.13
C LEU A 43 6.94 -6.84 37.26
N ILE A 44 6.60 -8.07 36.82
CA ILE A 44 7.42 -8.84 35.89
C ILE A 44 7.18 -8.29 34.47
N ARG A 45 8.18 -7.59 33.92
CA ARG A 45 8.17 -7.13 32.53
C ARG A 45 8.97 -8.12 31.69
N ALA A 46 8.33 -8.70 30.67
CA ALA A 46 9.00 -9.47 29.63
C ALA A 46 9.11 -8.59 28.38
N GLU A 47 10.32 -8.41 27.88
CA GLU A 47 10.59 -7.67 26.64
C GLU A 47 10.89 -8.67 25.53
N ALA A 48 10.20 -8.52 24.39
CA ALA A 48 10.41 -9.33 23.21
C ALA A 48 10.59 -8.39 22.02
N THR A 49 11.62 -8.65 21.22
CA THR A 49 11.84 -7.95 19.95
C THR A 49 11.07 -8.66 18.85
N GLY A 50 10.40 -7.91 18.00
CA GLY A 50 9.73 -8.41 16.81
C GLY A 50 9.80 -7.38 15.68
N THR A 51 9.47 -7.81 14.46
CA THR A 51 9.40 -6.93 13.30
C THR A 51 7.98 -6.35 13.19
N VAL A 52 7.88 -5.06 12.88
CA VAL A 52 6.60 -4.40 12.61
C VAL A 52 6.36 -4.45 11.10
N GLU A 53 5.24 -5.04 10.69
CA GLU A 53 4.82 -5.11 9.29
C GLU A 53 3.52 -4.32 9.05
N PRO A 54 3.33 -3.75 7.86
CA PRO A 54 2.08 -3.07 7.51
C PRO A 54 0.89 -4.04 7.54
N VAL A 55 -0.25 -3.56 8.02
CA VAL A 55 -1.51 -4.34 7.98
C VAL A 55 -1.96 -4.60 6.54
N ARG A 56 -1.66 -3.68 5.61
CA ARG A 56 -1.94 -3.81 4.18
C ARG A 56 -0.81 -3.18 3.38
N GLU A 57 -0.31 -3.94 2.40
CA GLU A 57 0.68 -3.49 1.43
C GLU A 57 0.08 -3.63 0.02
N VAL A 58 0.23 -2.60 -0.81
CA VAL A 58 -0.27 -2.60 -2.19
C VAL A 58 0.83 -2.10 -3.10
N GLU A 59 1.22 -2.95 -4.04
CA GLU A 59 2.16 -2.60 -5.10
C GLU A 59 1.44 -1.85 -6.22
N VAL A 60 1.81 -0.59 -6.44
CA VAL A 60 1.26 0.23 -7.53
C VAL A 60 2.09 0.00 -8.79
N LYS A 61 1.48 -0.59 -9.82
CA LYS A 61 2.09 -0.80 -11.14
C LYS A 61 1.46 0.13 -12.17
N SER A 62 2.28 0.58 -13.11
CA SER A 62 1.77 1.33 -14.25
C SER A 62 0.98 0.42 -15.21
N LYS A 63 -0.15 0.93 -15.68
CA LYS A 63 -0.90 0.34 -16.80
C LYS A 63 -0.42 0.86 -18.15
N ALA A 64 0.14 2.07 -18.21
CA ALA A 64 0.69 2.68 -19.41
C ALA A 64 2.19 2.34 -19.57
N SER A 65 2.63 2.18 -20.81
CA SER A 65 4.04 2.05 -21.16
C SER A 65 4.58 3.42 -21.57
N GLY A 66 5.80 3.75 -21.16
CA GLY A 66 6.45 5.00 -21.52
C GLY A 66 7.60 5.36 -20.59
N GLU A 67 8.20 6.51 -20.82
CA GLU A 67 9.22 7.10 -19.94
C GLU A 67 8.56 7.87 -18.80
N ILE A 68 9.06 7.71 -17.57
CA ILE A 68 8.62 8.50 -16.42
C ILE A 68 9.18 9.91 -16.56
N LEU A 69 8.33 10.90 -16.81
CA LEU A 69 8.71 12.31 -16.91
C LEU A 69 9.02 12.91 -15.55
N GLN A 70 8.19 12.60 -14.55
CA GLN A 70 8.33 13.17 -13.22
C GLN A 70 7.83 12.19 -12.16
N LEU A 71 8.55 12.18 -11.04
CA LEU A 71 8.11 11.53 -9.82
C LEU A 71 7.85 12.57 -8.75
N LEU A 72 6.62 12.62 -8.23
CA LEU A 72 6.17 13.71 -7.37
C LEU A 72 6.22 13.37 -5.87
N THR A 73 6.59 12.14 -5.53
CA THR A 73 6.51 11.63 -4.16
C THR A 73 7.75 10.83 -3.77
N ASP A 74 8.17 10.97 -2.53
CA ASP A 74 9.36 10.31 -1.99
C ASP A 74 9.05 9.23 -0.93
N ILE A 75 10.06 8.38 -0.66
CA ILE A 75 9.97 7.33 0.36
C ILE A 75 9.76 7.98 1.74
N GLY A 76 8.80 7.46 2.51
CA GLY A 76 8.43 7.99 3.82
C GLY A 76 7.34 9.07 3.80
N GLU A 77 6.91 9.51 2.61
CA GLU A 77 5.82 10.47 2.47
C GLU A 77 4.44 9.82 2.68
N ILE A 78 3.53 10.56 3.32
CA ILE A 78 2.14 10.15 3.52
C ILE A 78 1.30 10.66 2.35
N VAL A 79 0.70 9.74 1.62
CA VAL A 79 -0.16 10.03 0.47
C VAL A 79 -1.61 9.69 0.77
N ARG A 80 -2.53 10.46 0.18
CA ARG A 80 -3.96 10.16 0.20
C ARG A 80 -4.38 9.44 -1.07
N ARG A 81 -5.51 8.75 -1.05
CA ARG A 81 -6.14 8.19 -2.26
C ARG A 81 -6.28 9.28 -3.32
N GLY A 82 -5.85 8.97 -4.54
CA GLY A 82 -5.91 9.86 -5.70
C GLY A 82 -4.72 10.82 -5.84
N THR A 83 -3.79 10.85 -4.87
CA THR A 83 -2.55 11.62 -4.96
C THR A 83 -1.74 11.15 -6.15
N LEU A 84 -1.23 12.09 -6.95
CA LEU A 84 -0.38 11.80 -8.11
C LEU A 84 1.01 11.38 -7.60
N LEU A 85 1.46 10.20 -8.01
CA LEU A 85 2.74 9.61 -7.62
C LEU A 85 3.79 9.81 -8.71
N ALA A 86 3.40 9.55 -9.95
CA ALA A 86 4.26 9.64 -11.13
C ALA A 86 3.47 10.08 -12.37
N GLU A 87 4.15 10.72 -13.29
CA GLU A 87 3.64 11.07 -14.61
C GLU A 87 4.52 10.45 -15.71
N ILE A 88 3.89 9.75 -16.64
CA ILE A 88 4.53 9.14 -17.81
C ILE A 88 4.40 10.10 -19.00
N ASP A 89 5.29 10.00 -19.99
CA ASP A 89 5.15 10.79 -21.23
C ASP A 89 3.81 10.47 -21.94
N PRO A 90 2.88 11.44 -22.07
CA PRO A 90 1.58 11.21 -22.69
C PRO A 90 1.61 11.26 -24.21
N ARG A 91 2.71 11.60 -24.88
CA ARG A 91 2.70 12.02 -26.30
C ARG A 91 2.04 11.01 -27.23
N ASP A 92 2.42 9.75 -27.15
CA ASP A 92 1.87 8.71 -28.03
C ASP A 92 0.39 8.44 -27.72
N VAL A 93 0.05 8.41 -26.43
CA VAL A 93 -1.33 8.17 -25.97
C VAL A 93 -2.24 9.35 -26.32
N ARG A 94 -1.74 10.58 -26.18
CA ARG A 94 -2.44 11.81 -26.55
C ARG A 94 -2.68 11.88 -28.05
N ASN A 95 -1.69 11.50 -28.87
CA ASN A 95 -1.87 11.43 -30.31
C ASN A 95 -2.95 10.41 -30.68
N ARG A 96 -2.95 9.24 -30.04
CA ARG A 96 -3.98 8.22 -30.22
C ARG A 96 -5.37 8.71 -29.80
N TYR A 97 -5.48 9.42 -28.67
CA TYR A 97 -6.72 10.06 -28.23
C TYR A 97 -7.25 11.05 -29.27
N ASN A 98 -6.39 11.93 -29.79
CA ASN A 98 -6.78 12.90 -30.81
C ASN A 98 -7.22 12.21 -32.10
N GLN A 99 -6.55 11.12 -32.49
CA GLN A 99 -6.90 10.33 -33.66
C GLN A 99 -8.29 9.67 -33.50
N THR A 100 -8.53 8.96 -32.40
CA THR A 100 -9.81 8.29 -32.17
C THR A 100 -10.96 9.28 -31.97
N GLN A 101 -10.69 10.46 -31.43
CA GLN A 101 -11.65 11.56 -31.38
C GLN A 101 -12.08 12.02 -32.77
N ALA A 102 -11.12 12.15 -33.70
CA ALA A 102 -11.42 12.49 -35.09
C ALA A 102 -12.21 11.37 -35.78
N ASP A 103 -11.83 10.11 -35.55
CA ASP A 103 -12.54 8.94 -36.10
C ASP A 103 -13.99 8.87 -35.60
N LEU A 104 -14.24 9.19 -34.32
CA LEU A 104 -15.58 9.30 -33.75
C LEU A 104 -16.39 10.39 -34.46
N ALA A 105 -15.81 11.57 -34.69
CA ALA A 105 -16.49 12.64 -35.40
C ALA A 105 -16.83 12.26 -36.85
N VAL A 106 -15.94 11.53 -37.53
CA VAL A 106 -16.20 11.01 -38.88
C VAL A 106 -17.34 9.99 -38.87
N ALA A 107 -17.33 9.05 -37.93
CA ALA A 107 -18.38 8.02 -37.83
C ALA A 107 -19.75 8.64 -37.50
N GLN A 108 -19.78 9.65 -36.63
CA GLN A 108 -21.01 10.39 -36.34
C GLN A 108 -21.57 11.07 -37.58
N ALA A 109 -20.73 11.77 -38.34
CA ALA A 109 -21.16 12.42 -39.59
C ALA A 109 -21.68 11.40 -40.62
N GLN A 110 -21.06 10.21 -40.70
CA GLN A 110 -21.52 9.14 -41.59
C GLN A 110 -22.89 8.60 -41.17
N LEU A 111 -23.13 8.44 -39.86
CA LEU A 111 -24.45 8.05 -39.35
C LEU A 111 -25.50 9.10 -39.69
N ASP A 112 -25.21 10.39 -39.48
CA ASP A 112 -26.14 11.48 -39.77
C ASP A 112 -26.53 11.50 -41.26
N ILE A 113 -25.56 11.28 -42.16
CA ILE A 113 -25.80 11.18 -43.60
C ILE A 113 -26.67 9.95 -43.93
N ALA A 114 -26.35 8.79 -43.35
CA ALA A 114 -27.09 7.56 -43.59
C ALA A 114 -28.53 7.65 -43.06
N GLN A 115 -28.73 8.30 -41.91
CA GLN A 115 -30.04 8.56 -41.32
C GLN A 115 -30.87 9.49 -42.20
N ALA A 116 -30.32 10.62 -42.63
CA ALA A 116 -31.02 11.53 -43.54
C ALA A 116 -31.35 10.84 -44.88
N GLN A 117 -30.52 9.90 -45.35
CA GLN A 117 -30.82 9.10 -46.54
C GLN A 117 -31.94 8.11 -46.28
N LEU A 118 -31.94 7.41 -45.14
CA LEU A 118 -33.00 6.48 -44.77
C LEU A 118 -34.35 7.18 -44.70
N GLU A 119 -34.42 8.35 -44.05
CA GLU A 119 -35.62 9.17 -43.95
C GLU A 119 -36.15 9.59 -45.34
N ARG A 120 -35.25 10.00 -46.25
CA ARG A 120 -35.63 10.30 -47.64
C ARG A 120 -36.17 9.07 -48.37
N GLN A 121 -35.53 7.92 -48.23
CA GLN A 121 -35.96 6.68 -48.90
C GLN A 121 -37.30 6.19 -48.34
N GLN A 122 -37.54 6.36 -47.03
CA GLN A 122 -38.83 6.06 -46.42
C GLN A 122 -39.95 6.90 -47.05
N ALA A 123 -39.77 8.22 -47.16
CA ALA A 123 -40.76 9.10 -47.78
C ALA A 123 -41.02 8.76 -49.27
N LEU A 124 -39.99 8.32 -50.00
CA LEU A 124 -40.13 7.88 -51.39
C LEU A 124 -40.83 6.53 -51.52
N LEU A 125 -40.65 5.62 -50.57
CA LEU A 125 -41.35 4.33 -50.53
C LEU A 125 -42.83 4.54 -50.24
N GLU A 126 -43.16 5.41 -49.27
CA GLU A 126 -44.53 5.79 -48.94
C GLU A 126 -45.25 6.49 -50.12
N ALA A 127 -44.49 7.09 -51.03
CA ALA A 127 -44.98 7.68 -52.27
C ALA A 127 -44.95 6.71 -53.47
N ASP A 128 -44.65 5.42 -53.27
CA ASP A 128 -44.52 4.38 -54.30
C ASP A 128 -43.50 4.73 -55.43
N VAL A 129 -42.48 5.55 -55.13
CA VAL A 129 -41.46 6.00 -56.09
C VAL A 129 -40.28 5.02 -56.18
N ILE A 130 -39.99 4.30 -55.10
CA ILE A 130 -38.88 3.34 -55.01
C ILE A 130 -39.40 1.94 -54.67
N THR A 131 -38.54 0.96 -54.84
CA THR A 131 -38.82 -0.45 -54.48
C THR A 131 -38.47 -0.75 -53.03
N GLN A 132 -39.08 -1.81 -52.49
CA GLN A 132 -38.74 -2.34 -51.15
C GLN A 132 -37.24 -2.64 -51.00
N SER A 133 -36.60 -3.17 -52.06
CA SER A 133 -35.17 -3.49 -52.08
C SER A 133 -34.27 -2.27 -51.91
N GLU A 134 -34.65 -1.13 -52.50
CA GLU A 134 -33.90 0.13 -52.35
C GLU A 134 -34.02 0.68 -50.92
N PHE A 135 -35.20 0.57 -50.30
CA PHE A 135 -35.41 0.93 -48.89
C PHE A 135 -34.64 0.00 -47.92
N GLU A 136 -34.65 -1.30 -48.17
CA GLU A 136 -33.87 -2.29 -47.39
C GLU A 136 -32.36 -2.01 -47.48
N SER A 137 -31.86 -1.62 -48.65
CA SER A 137 -30.46 -1.22 -48.85
C SER A 137 -30.10 0.02 -48.01
N ALA A 138 -30.98 1.03 -47.99
CA ALA A 138 -30.80 2.22 -47.15
C ALA A 138 -30.83 1.89 -45.65
N THR A 139 -31.74 1.01 -45.24
CA THR A 139 -31.85 0.52 -43.86
C THR A 139 -30.56 -0.20 -43.43
N LEU A 140 -30.04 -1.08 -44.28
CA LEU A 140 -28.77 -1.76 -44.04
C LEU A 140 -27.60 -0.76 -43.96
N SER A 141 -27.57 0.26 -44.81
CA SER A 141 -26.54 1.31 -44.76
C SER A 141 -26.58 2.10 -43.45
N HIS A 142 -27.78 2.43 -42.94
CA HIS A 142 -27.94 3.09 -41.64
C HIS A 142 -27.45 2.20 -40.49
N ALA A 143 -27.89 0.94 -40.45
CA ALA A 143 -27.43 -0.02 -39.43
C ALA A 143 -25.90 -0.22 -39.45
N ASN A 144 -25.28 -0.24 -40.64
CA ASN A 144 -23.83 -0.33 -40.77
C ASN A 144 -23.12 0.93 -40.25
N ALA A 145 -23.65 2.12 -40.51
CA ALA A 145 -23.10 3.38 -40.01
C ALA A 145 -23.25 3.48 -38.48
N GLU A 146 -24.38 3.02 -37.92
CA GLU A 146 -24.59 2.96 -36.48
C GLU A 146 -23.59 2.03 -35.79
N ALA A 147 -23.38 0.83 -36.36
CA ALA A 147 -22.37 -0.10 -35.86
C ALA A 147 -20.94 0.48 -35.96
N ALA A 148 -20.65 1.27 -36.99
CA ALA A 148 -19.37 1.96 -37.13
C ALA A 148 -19.19 3.06 -36.07
N LEU A 149 -20.25 3.82 -35.75
CA LEU A 149 -20.24 4.81 -34.67
C LEU A 149 -19.94 4.15 -33.32
N VAL A 150 -20.65 3.08 -32.96
CA VAL A 150 -20.44 2.36 -31.69
C VAL A 150 -18.98 1.89 -31.57
N ARG A 151 -18.41 1.38 -32.66
CA ARG A 151 -16.99 0.98 -32.70
C ARG A 151 -16.04 2.17 -32.50
N ALA A 152 -16.28 3.27 -33.20
CA ALA A 152 -15.45 4.47 -33.08
C ALA A 152 -15.54 5.07 -31.66
N GLN A 153 -16.72 5.08 -31.06
CA GLN A 153 -16.94 5.52 -29.69
C GLN A 153 -16.18 4.63 -28.70
N THR A 154 -16.28 3.31 -28.83
CA THR A 154 -15.55 2.37 -27.96
C THR A 154 -14.03 2.59 -28.06
N ASN A 155 -13.52 2.84 -29.28
CA ASN A 155 -12.10 3.13 -29.50
C ASN A 155 -11.68 4.46 -28.87
N PHE A 156 -12.55 5.48 -28.91
CA PHE A 156 -12.32 6.76 -28.24
C PHE A 156 -12.28 6.61 -26.72
N GLU A 157 -13.25 5.92 -26.14
CA GLU A 157 -13.30 5.62 -24.70
C GLU A 157 -12.06 4.84 -24.23
N LEU A 158 -11.61 3.85 -25.02
CA LEU A 158 -10.36 3.13 -24.72
C LEU A 158 -9.14 4.05 -24.74
N ALA A 159 -9.05 4.96 -25.70
CA ALA A 159 -7.94 5.92 -25.79
C ALA A 159 -7.99 6.95 -24.64
N GLU A 160 -9.18 7.34 -24.19
CA GLU A 160 -9.38 8.20 -23.02
C GLU A 160 -8.90 7.51 -21.73
N LEU A 161 -9.25 6.24 -21.53
CA LEU A 161 -8.78 5.44 -20.40
C LEU A 161 -7.24 5.32 -20.42
N GLN A 162 -6.66 5.05 -21.58
CA GLN A 162 -5.21 5.00 -21.74
C GLN A 162 -4.55 6.32 -21.37
N LEU A 163 -5.16 7.46 -21.75
CA LEU A 163 -4.65 8.78 -21.41
C LEU A 163 -4.73 9.05 -19.89
N ALA A 164 -5.79 8.59 -19.23
CA ALA A 164 -5.90 8.68 -17.77
C ALA A 164 -4.84 7.83 -17.05
N ASP A 165 -4.53 6.64 -17.60
CA ASP A 165 -3.55 5.69 -17.07
C ASP A 165 -2.09 6.20 -17.15
N VAL A 166 -1.81 7.26 -17.90
CA VAL A 166 -0.50 7.96 -17.92
C VAL A 166 -0.19 8.60 -16.56
N SER A 167 -1.23 8.98 -15.81
CA SER A 167 -1.10 9.56 -14.47
C SER A 167 -1.24 8.49 -13.39
N ILE A 168 -0.13 8.12 -12.74
CA ILE A 168 -0.14 7.09 -11.70
C ILE A 168 -0.59 7.70 -10.38
N ARG A 169 -1.68 7.19 -9.82
CA ARG A 169 -2.27 7.70 -8.57
C ARG A 169 -2.32 6.64 -7.47
N ALA A 170 -2.28 7.11 -6.22
CA ALA A 170 -2.41 6.25 -5.05
C ALA A 170 -3.82 5.63 -4.95
N PRO A 171 -3.97 4.29 -4.87
CA PRO A 171 -5.27 3.63 -4.74
C PRO A 171 -5.88 3.75 -3.33
N LEU A 172 -5.06 4.04 -2.32
CA LEU A 172 -5.44 4.11 -0.91
C LEU A 172 -4.55 5.11 -0.15
N ASP A 173 -5.02 5.53 1.02
CA ASP A 173 -4.23 6.36 1.93
C ASP A 173 -3.17 5.51 2.63
N GLY A 174 -1.93 5.99 2.67
CA GLY A 174 -0.81 5.22 3.21
C GLY A 174 0.51 5.98 3.18
N THR A 175 1.58 5.27 3.53
CA THR A 175 2.97 5.79 3.47
C THR A 175 3.75 5.04 2.40
N ILE A 176 4.56 5.74 1.62
CA ILE A 176 5.41 5.12 0.60
C ILE A 176 6.57 4.39 1.29
N ILE A 177 6.62 3.07 1.14
CA ILE A 177 7.65 2.22 1.78
C ILE A 177 8.90 2.12 0.90
N GLN A 178 8.71 1.95 -0.40
CA GLN A 178 9.80 1.75 -1.35
C GLN A 178 9.45 2.35 -2.71
N LYS A 179 10.49 2.78 -3.41
CA LYS A 179 10.44 3.26 -4.78
C LYS A 179 11.32 2.35 -5.64
N ASN A 180 10.74 1.78 -6.71
CA ASN A 180 11.44 0.83 -7.60
C ASN A 180 11.88 1.44 -8.94
N VAL A 181 11.59 2.73 -9.17
CA VAL A 181 11.81 3.42 -10.44
C VAL A 181 12.32 4.83 -10.18
N GLU A 182 13.07 5.39 -11.13
CA GLU A 182 13.55 6.78 -11.09
C GLU A 182 13.03 7.56 -12.30
N GLU A 183 13.08 8.88 -12.23
CA GLU A 183 12.80 9.76 -13.38
C GLU A 183 13.69 9.37 -14.58
N GLY A 184 13.12 9.36 -15.79
CA GLY A 184 13.77 8.89 -17.01
C GLY A 184 13.80 7.37 -17.18
N THR A 185 13.27 6.59 -16.23
CA THR A 185 13.13 5.14 -16.42
C THR A 185 12.03 4.84 -17.43
N VAL A 186 12.31 3.99 -18.41
CA VAL A 186 11.31 3.48 -19.34
C VAL A 186 10.65 2.26 -18.73
N ILE A 187 9.34 2.32 -18.58
CA ILE A 187 8.51 1.24 -18.07
C ILE A 187 7.62 0.69 -19.17
N GLN A 188 7.42 -0.63 -19.14
CA GLN A 188 6.44 -1.30 -19.99
C GLN A 188 5.29 -1.80 -19.13
N SER A 189 4.09 -1.67 -19.65
CA SER A 189 2.88 -2.20 -19.02
C SER A 189 3.04 -3.68 -18.74
N ALA A 190 2.70 -4.10 -17.51
CA ALA A 190 2.72 -5.51 -17.14
C ALA A 190 1.73 -6.37 -17.95
N ALA A 191 0.74 -5.75 -18.61
CA ALA A 191 -0.29 -6.43 -19.38
C ALA A 191 0.23 -7.12 -20.67
N SER A 192 1.40 -6.73 -21.19
CA SER A 192 2.02 -7.39 -22.36
C SER A 192 2.82 -8.65 -21.99
N ASN A 193 3.02 -8.94 -20.70
CA ASN A 193 3.72 -10.14 -20.24
C ASN A 193 2.74 -11.28 -19.96
N VAL A 194 1.89 -11.63 -20.93
CA VAL A 194 1.23 -12.95 -20.94
C VAL A 194 2.13 -13.89 -21.74
N SER A 195 3.21 -14.35 -21.09
CA SER A 195 4.02 -15.45 -21.61
C SER A 195 3.17 -16.70 -21.52
N GLY A 196 2.61 -17.12 -22.65
CA GLY A 196 1.81 -18.33 -22.78
C GLY A 196 2.55 -19.56 -22.27
N GLY A 197 1.83 -20.37 -21.50
CA GLY A 197 2.08 -21.79 -21.32
C GLY A 197 0.98 -22.59 -21.98
#